data_AF-X1PSP2-F1
#
_entry.id   AF-X1PSP2-F1
#
_cell.length_a   1.000
_cell.length_b   1.000
_cell.length_c   1.000
_cell.angle_alpha   90.00
_cell.angle_beta   90.00
_cell.angle_gamma   90.00
#
_symmetry.space_group_name_H-M   'P 1'
#
loop_
_entity.id
_entity.type
_entity.pdbx_description
1 polymer ?
#
loop_
_entity_poly.entity_id
_entity_poly.type
_entity_poly.pdbx_seq_one_letter_code
_entity_poly.pdbx_strand_id
1 'polypeptide(L)' 'MARLQQFYKDKVVADLTTKYSYKSVMEVPRILKITLNMGLSEAVADKKIIEHAVGDLTKIA' A
#
# COMPACT_ATOMS: atom_id res chain seq x y z
N MET A 1 -15.70 6.71 7.96
CA MET A 1 -15.00 5.80 7.02
C MET A 1 -13.69 6.44 6.57
N ALA A 2 -12.66 5.65 6.29
CA ALA A 2 -11.37 6.18 5.82
C ALA A 2 -11.52 6.81 4.42
N ARG A 3 -10.94 8.00 4.19
CA ARG A 3 -11.06 8.77 2.93
C ARG A 3 -10.76 7.94 1.68
N LEU A 4 -9.68 7.16 1.72
CA LEU A 4 -9.26 6.30 0.60
C LEU A 4 -10.23 5.13 0.34
N GLN A 5 -10.81 4.57 1.40
CA GLN A 5 -11.80 3.51 1.28
C GLN A 5 -13.08 4.02 0.60
N GLN A 6 -13.52 5.24 0.94
CA GLN A 6 -14.69 5.87 0.33
C GLN A 6 -14.42 6.17 -1.16
N PHE A 7 -13.28 6.79 -1.47
CA PHE A 7 -12.87 7.07 -2.84
C PHE A 7 -12.79 5.80 -3.71
N TYR A 8 -12.23 4.72 -3.16
CA TYR A 8 -12.15 3.44 -3.86
C TYR A 8 -13.54 2.89 -4.20
N LYS A 9 -14.47 2.87 -3.24
CA LYS A 9 -15.83 2.37 -3.46
C LYS A 9 -16.63 3.21 -4.45
N ASP A 10 -16.55 4.53 -4.34
CA ASP A 10 -17.45 5.42 -5.06
C ASP A 10 -16.98 5.72 -6.49
N LYS A 11 -15.65 5.86 -6.68
CA LYS A 11 -15.07 6.24 -7.97
C LYS A 11 -14.33 5.09 -8.64
N VAL A 12 -13.37 4.49 -7.94
CA VAL A 12 -12.46 3.51 -8.56
C VAL A 12 -13.18 2.26 -9.01
N VAL A 13 -14.13 1.74 -8.20
CA VAL A 13 -14.92 0.55 -8.56
C VAL A 13 -15.77 0.79 -9.80
N ALA A 14 -16.43 1.95 -9.89
CA ALA A 14 -17.26 2.31 -11.04
C ALA A 14 -16.39 2.43 -12.32
N ASP A 15 -15.29 3.19 -12.23
CA ASP A 15 -14.38 3.41 -13.36
C ASP A 15 -13.77 2.10 -13.87
N LEU A 16 -13.34 1.21 -12.97
CA LEU A 16 -12.77 -0.10 -13.35
C LEU A 16 -13.81 -1.03 -13.95
N THR A 17 -15.04 -1.03 -13.43
CA THR A 17 -16.13 -1.86 -13.97
C THR A 17 -16.48 -1.44 -15.39
N THR A 18 -16.55 -0.13 -15.66
CA THR A 18 -16.83 0.39 -17.00
C THR A 18 -15.65 0.16 -17.95
N LYS A 19 -14.41 0.35 -17.49
CA LYS A 19 -13.22 0.23 -18.35
C LYS A 19 -12.90 -1.21 -18.76
N TYR A 20 -13.16 -2.18 -17.88
CA TYR A 20 -12.83 -3.59 -18.10
C TYR A 20 -14.05 -4.50 -18.26
N SER A 21 -15.26 -3.93 -18.25
CA SER A 21 -16.54 -4.64 -18.42
C SER A 21 -16.69 -5.86 -17.51
N TYR A 22 -16.32 -5.71 -16.24
CA TYR A 22 -16.48 -6.78 -15.24
C TYR A 22 -17.95 -7.17 -15.10
N LYS A 23 -18.23 -8.47 -14.98
CA LYS A 23 -19.60 -9.00 -14.87
C LYS A 23 -20.09 -9.01 -13.43
N SER A 24 -19.16 -8.98 -12.47
CA SER A 24 -19.46 -8.97 -11.05
C SER A 24 -18.66 -7.91 -10.31
N VAL A 25 -19.31 -7.23 -9.37
CA VAL A 25 -18.67 -6.24 -8.48
C VAL A 25 -17.55 -6.87 -7.63
N MET A 26 -17.60 -8.19 -7.44
CA MET A 26 -16.56 -8.94 -6.72
C MET A 26 -15.29 -9.19 -7.54
N GLU A 27 -15.34 -9.02 -8.87
CA GLU A 27 -14.16 -9.15 -9.76
C GLU A 27 -13.24 -7.92 -9.70
N VAL A 28 -13.73 -6.79 -9.15
CA VAL A 28 -12.94 -5.56 -9.08
C VAL A 28 -11.74 -5.75 -8.13
N PRO A 29 -10.50 -5.54 -8.61
CA PRO A 29 -9.28 -5.79 -7.84
C PRO A 29 -9.19 -4.92 -6.59
N ARG A 30 -8.84 -5.54 -5.45
CA ARG A 30 -8.68 -4.87 -4.14
C ARG A 30 -7.23 -4.89 -3.68
N ILE A 31 -6.82 -3.86 -2.95
CA ILE A 31 -5.50 -3.83 -2.28
C ILE A 31 -5.58 -4.72 -1.03
N LEU A 32 -4.79 -5.79 -0.99
CA LEU A 32 -4.76 -6.73 0.15
C LEU A 32 -3.74 -6.33 1.22
N LYS A 33 -2.52 -6.00 0.81
CA LYS A 33 -1.45 -5.54 1.70
C LYS A 33 -0.49 -4.62 0.96
N ILE A 34 0.12 -3.70 1.69
CA ILE A 34 1.23 -2.88 1.22
C ILE A 34 2.44 -3.24 2.08
N THR A 35 3.48 -3.78 1.45
CA THR A 35 4.73 -4.11 2.14
C THR A 35 5.74 -3.03 1.87
N LEU A 36 6.25 -2.40 2.92
CA LEU A 36 7.33 -1.42 2.83
C LEU A 36 8.65 -2.13 3.09
N ASN A 37 9.60 -1.99 2.17
CA ASN A 37 10.93 -2.59 2.28
C ASN A 37 12.00 -1.50 2.18
N MET A 38 13.02 -1.58 3.03
CA MET A 38 14.18 -0.69 2.99
C MET A 38 15.44 -1.54 2.88
N GLY A 39 16.18 -1.37 1.77
CA GLY A 39 17.46 -2.03 1.57
C GLY A 39 18.57 -1.31 2.31
N LEU A 40 19.24 -1.99 3.25
CA LEU A 40 20.32 -1.43 4.07
C LEU A 40 21.71 -1.95 3.71
N SER A 41 21.85 -2.75 2.65
CA SER A 41 23.10 -3.25 2.04
C SER A 41 24.34 -3.27 2.96
N GLU A 42 25.26 -2.31 2.80
CA GLU A 42 26.55 -2.25 3.51
C GLU A 42 26.44 -1.77 4.96
N ALA A 43 25.29 -1.21 5.34
CA ALA A 43 25.03 -0.64 6.66
C ALA A 43 24.50 -1.66 7.68
N VAL A 44 24.36 -2.94 7.32
CA VAL A 44 23.90 -4.01 8.22
C VAL A 44 24.90 -4.27 9.36
N ALA A 45 26.18 -3.93 9.16
CA ALA A 45 27.22 -4.10 10.18
C ALA A 45 27.11 -3.08 11.33
N ASP A 46 26.49 -1.92 11.11
CA ASP A 46 26.30 -0.91 12.15
C ASP A 46 24.86 -0.93 12.68
N LYS A 47 24.75 -1.40 13.93
CA LYS A 47 23.49 -1.50 14.66
C LYS A 47 22.74 -0.16 14.74
N LYS A 48 23.45 0.98 14.79
CA LYS A 48 22.81 2.30 14.86
C LYS A 48 22.03 2.62 13.59
N ILE A 49 22.56 2.25 12.43
CA ILE A 49 21.90 2.55 11.14
C ILE A 49 20.60 1.74 11.00
N ILE A 50 20.59 0.51 11.50
CA ILE A 50 19.37 -0.31 11.56
C ILE A 50 18.33 0.34 12.50
N GLU A 51 18.74 0.80 13.69
CA GLU A 51 17.84 1.48 14.63
C GLU A 51 17.28 2.79 14.05
N HIS A 52 18.10 3.56 13.34
CA HIS A 52 17.64 4.76 12.62
C HIS A 52 16.66 4.43 11.50
N ALA A 53 16.97 3.43 10.67
CA ALA A 53 16.09 2.97 9.60
C ALA A 53 14.73 2.49 10.11
N VAL A 54 14.71 1.71 11.20
CA VAL A 54 13.46 1.29 11.87
C VAL A 54 12.72 2.50 12.42
N GLY A 55 13.42 3.45 13.03
CA GLY A 55 12.83 4.68 13.55
C GLY A 55 12.18 5.54 12.46
N ASP A 56 12.81 5.65 11.30
CA ASP A 56 12.27 6.41 10.17
C ASP A 56 11.10 5.70 9.50
N LEU A 57 11.17 4.37 9.32
CA LEU A 57 10.05 3.58 8.83
C LEU A 57 8.82 3.68 9.75
N THR A 58 9.04 3.68 11.06
CA THR A 58 7.98 3.77 12.06
C THR A 58 7.31 5.15 12.08
N LYS A 59 8.02 6.23 11.69
CA LYS A 59 7.40 7.56 11.55
C LYS A 59 6.55 7.70 10.28
N ILE A 60 6.85 6.90 9.26
CA ILE A 60 6.19 6.98 7.95
C ILE A 60 4.93 6.10 7.90
N ALA A 61 4.97 4.93 8.54
CA ALA A 61 3.86 3.98 8.61
C ALA A 61 2.84 4.32 9.70
#